data_AF-A0A3Q3IPM3-F1
#
_entry.id   AF-A0A3Q3IPM3-F1
#
_cell.length_a   1.000
_cell.length_b   1.000
_cell.length_c   1.000
_cell.angle_alpha   90.00
_cell.angle_beta   90.00
_cell.angle_gamma   90.00
#
_symmetry.space_group_name_H-M   'P 1'
#
loop_
_entity.id
_entity.type
_entity.pdbx_description
1 polymer ?
#
loop_
_entity_poly.entity_id
_entity_poly.type
_entity_poly.pdbx_seq_one_letter_code
_entity_poly.pdbx_strand_id
1 'polypeptide(L)'
;MALIPSQVLRVAILLSYFSILCHYKALDMPAHQTYGGSWKFLTFIDLVIQAVFFGLCVLIDVSSLLTKGGASREQERQLRKLISLRDWMMAILAFPVGAFVVFTFWTLYLYDRELVYPKLLDSFIPQWLNHGMHTTVLPFIIIEMRTTHHRYPSRSWGLAGVCCLGIGYILWTCWVHQVTGVWVYPVLERIAPLARVIFFSAMMVLICVFYVLGEILNSYIWDHSHTGTQHMQQKKTLRLNIQPRKVYMQLYKTFSPISDAEVVYFLHPEKSQNAESVGHMLTNRDTHKQTLSLSLSPLSAQQVGR
;
A
#
# COMPACT_ATOMS: atom_id res chain seq x y z
N MET A 1 9.90 -22.43 -16.02
CA MET A 1 8.44 -22.24 -16.04
C MET A 1 8.16 -20.84 -16.56
N ALA A 2 7.43 -20.71 -17.66
CA ALA A 2 7.08 -19.41 -18.21
C ALA A 2 6.12 -18.72 -17.23
N LEU A 3 6.59 -17.70 -16.49
CA LEU A 3 5.70 -16.86 -15.70
C LEU A 3 4.77 -16.14 -16.68
N ILE A 4 3.46 -16.36 -16.54
CA ILE A 4 2.45 -15.55 -17.22
C ILE A 4 2.69 -14.09 -16.81
N PRO A 5 2.75 -13.14 -17.77
CA PRO A 5 2.89 -11.72 -17.43
C PRO A 5 1.76 -11.30 -16.48
N SER A 6 2.09 -10.60 -15.39
CA SER A 6 1.11 -10.16 -14.38
C SER A 6 -0.08 -9.39 -14.97
N GLN A 7 0.16 -8.68 -16.08
CA GLN A 7 -0.86 -7.97 -16.84
C GLN A 7 -1.94 -8.92 -17.41
N VAL A 8 -1.52 -10.04 -18.02
CA VAL A 8 -2.44 -11.05 -18.58
C VAL A 8 -3.25 -11.70 -17.46
N LEU A 9 -2.60 -11.96 -16.32
CA LEU A 9 -3.25 -12.53 -15.15
C LEU A 9 -4.35 -11.63 -14.59
N ARG A 10 -4.10 -10.33 -14.45
CA ARG A 10 -5.10 -9.35 -14.00
C ARG A 10 -6.29 -9.23 -14.94
N VAL A 11 -6.04 -9.25 -16.26
CA VAL A 11 -7.12 -9.26 -17.25
C VAL A 11 -7.97 -10.53 -17.14
N ALA A 12 -7.33 -11.69 -17.01
CA ALA A 12 -8.05 -12.96 -16.84
C ALA A 12 -8.89 -12.98 -15.56
N ILE A 13 -8.34 -12.50 -14.44
CA ILE A 13 -9.05 -12.37 -13.17
C ILE A 13 -10.23 -11.39 -13.30
N LEU A 14 -10.03 -10.23 -13.90
CA LEU A 14 -11.10 -9.25 -14.14
C LEU A 14 -12.25 -9.84 -14.97
N LEU A 15 -11.93 -10.54 -16.06
CA LEU A 15 -12.94 -11.22 -16.89
C LEU A 15 -13.68 -12.31 -16.10
N SER A 16 -12.98 -13.03 -15.20
CA SER A 16 -13.62 -14.01 -14.33
C SER A 16 -14.63 -13.36 -13.38
N TYR A 17 -14.32 -12.21 -12.80
CA TYR A 17 -15.25 -11.47 -11.95
C TYR A 17 -16.45 -10.94 -12.72
N PHE A 18 -16.24 -10.42 -13.94
CA PHE A 18 -17.37 -10.03 -14.80
C PHE A 18 -18.26 -11.23 -15.13
N SER A 19 -17.68 -12.38 -15.46
CA SER A 19 -18.45 -13.61 -15.70
C SER A 19 -19.28 -14.01 -14.46
N ILE A 20 -18.68 -14.02 -13.28
CA ILE A 20 -19.37 -14.33 -12.01
C ILE A 20 -20.51 -13.34 -11.74
N LEU A 21 -20.25 -12.03 -11.87
CA LEU A 21 -21.24 -10.98 -11.64
C LEU A 21 -22.40 -11.07 -12.64
N CYS A 22 -22.12 -11.29 -13.92
CA CYS A 22 -23.14 -11.45 -14.95
C CYS A 22 -24.02 -12.68 -14.68
N HIS A 23 -23.42 -13.83 -14.38
CA HIS A 23 -24.19 -15.04 -14.06
C HIS A 23 -25.02 -14.85 -12.79
N TYR A 24 -24.45 -14.28 -11.74
CA TYR A 24 -25.18 -14.02 -10.50
C TYR A 24 -26.35 -13.06 -10.70
N LYS A 25 -26.20 -12.02 -11.53
CA LYS A 25 -27.27 -11.09 -11.88
C LYS A 25 -28.32 -11.67 -12.82
N ALA A 26 -27.96 -12.67 -13.61
CA ALA A 26 -28.89 -13.39 -14.47
C ALA A 26 -29.77 -14.40 -13.70
N LEU A 27 -29.42 -14.73 -12.45
CA LEU A 27 -30.25 -15.58 -11.61
C LEU A 27 -31.51 -14.83 -11.16
N ASP A 28 -32.68 -15.38 -11.47
CA ASP A 28 -33.94 -14.87 -10.95
C ASP A 28 -34.19 -15.43 -9.54
N MET A 29 -33.65 -14.74 -8.53
CA MET A 29 -33.83 -15.12 -7.13
C MET A 29 -34.81 -14.18 -6.44
N PRO A 30 -35.81 -14.70 -5.70
CA PRO A 30 -36.74 -13.86 -4.93
C PRO A 30 -36.03 -12.89 -3.99
N ALA A 31 -34.87 -13.29 -3.44
CA ALA A 31 -34.05 -12.45 -2.57
C ALA A 31 -33.53 -11.17 -3.27
N HIS A 32 -33.36 -11.15 -4.59
CA HIS A 32 -32.95 -9.96 -5.34
C HIS A 32 -34.07 -8.96 -5.55
N GLN A 33 -35.33 -9.40 -5.48
CA GLN A 33 -36.51 -8.55 -5.67
C GLN A 33 -36.95 -7.86 -4.37
N THR A 34 -36.40 -8.29 -3.23
CA THR A 34 -36.62 -7.65 -1.93
C THR A 34 -35.82 -6.36 -1.76
N TYR A 35 -36.21 -5.52 -0.80
CA TYR A 35 -35.51 -4.27 -0.48
C TYR A 35 -34.00 -4.51 -0.23
N GLY A 36 -33.18 -3.64 -0.81
CA GLY A 36 -31.72 -3.78 -0.82
C GLY A 36 -31.16 -4.74 -1.88
N GLY A 37 -32.00 -5.58 -2.50
CA GLY A 37 -31.66 -6.48 -3.60
C GLY A 37 -30.39 -7.29 -3.34
N SER A 38 -29.50 -7.38 -4.33
CA SER A 38 -28.20 -8.04 -4.17
C SER A 38 -27.26 -7.32 -3.19
N TRP A 39 -27.42 -6.00 -3.02
CA TRP A 39 -26.52 -5.13 -2.25
C TRP A 39 -26.66 -5.30 -0.73
N LYS A 40 -27.67 -6.05 -0.26
CA LYS A 40 -27.72 -6.44 1.15
C LYS A 40 -26.62 -7.44 1.51
N PHE A 41 -26.16 -8.27 0.56
CA PHE A 41 -25.16 -9.30 0.81
C PHE A 41 -23.73 -8.77 0.69
N LEU A 42 -22.92 -9.00 1.71
CA LEU A 42 -21.52 -8.56 1.73
C LEU A 42 -20.71 -9.24 0.62
N THR A 43 -20.99 -10.51 0.33
CA THR A 43 -20.35 -11.23 -0.78
C THR A 43 -20.53 -10.51 -2.11
N PHE A 44 -21.73 -9.95 -2.37
CA PHE A 44 -21.96 -9.22 -3.61
C PHE A 44 -21.17 -7.91 -3.64
N ILE A 45 -21.14 -7.18 -2.52
CA ILE A 45 -20.33 -5.95 -2.38
C ILE A 45 -18.84 -6.27 -2.61
N ASP A 46 -18.34 -7.34 -1.99
CA ASP A 46 -16.96 -7.81 -2.15
C ASP A 46 -16.65 -8.09 -3.62
N LEU A 47 -17.49 -8.86 -4.33
CA LEU A 47 -17.28 -9.13 -5.76
C LEU A 47 -17.20 -7.84 -6.61
N VAL A 48 -18.01 -6.84 -6.30
CA VAL A 48 -17.92 -5.53 -6.97
C VAL A 48 -16.61 -4.82 -6.60
N ILE A 49 -16.21 -4.83 -5.32
CA ILE A 49 -14.92 -4.28 -4.88
C ILE A 49 -13.76 -4.95 -5.63
N GLN A 50 -13.75 -6.28 -5.72
CA GLN A 50 -12.72 -7.04 -6.44
C GLN A 50 -12.71 -6.68 -7.93
N ALA A 51 -13.88 -6.65 -8.58
CA ALA A 51 -13.97 -6.29 -10.00
C ALA A 51 -13.45 -4.87 -10.28
N VAL A 52 -13.82 -3.89 -9.44
CA VAL A 52 -13.33 -2.51 -9.57
C VAL A 52 -11.83 -2.44 -9.29
N PHE A 53 -11.34 -3.16 -8.28
CA PHE A 53 -9.91 -3.22 -7.95
C PHE A 53 -9.07 -3.80 -9.10
N PHE A 54 -9.46 -4.94 -9.66
CA PHE A 54 -8.76 -5.53 -10.81
C PHE A 54 -8.94 -4.68 -12.08
N GLY A 55 -10.08 -4.01 -12.25
CA GLY A 55 -10.29 -3.01 -13.29
C GLY A 55 -9.30 -1.85 -13.19
N LEU A 56 -9.06 -1.35 -11.98
CA LEU A 56 -8.05 -0.32 -11.71
C LEU A 56 -6.63 -0.83 -11.98
N CYS A 57 -6.32 -2.08 -11.63
CA CYS A 57 -5.03 -2.70 -11.95
C CYS A 57 -4.79 -2.78 -13.46
N VAL A 58 -5.78 -3.24 -14.23
CA VAL A 58 -5.72 -3.29 -15.71
C VAL A 58 -5.59 -1.89 -16.30
N LEU A 59 -6.32 -0.90 -15.77
CA LEU A 59 -6.23 0.49 -16.21
C LEU A 59 -4.81 1.06 -15.99
N ILE A 60 -4.20 0.78 -14.85
CA ILE A 60 -2.82 1.18 -14.55
C ILE A 60 -1.84 0.50 -15.51
N ASP A 61 -2.03 -0.80 -15.80
CA ASP A 61 -1.18 -1.53 -16.73
C ASP A 61 -1.24 -0.95 -18.14
N VAL A 62 -2.45 -0.72 -18.68
CA VAL A 62 -2.64 -0.08 -19.98
C VAL A 62 -2.05 1.33 -20.00
N SER A 63 -2.32 2.12 -18.97
CA SER A 63 -1.79 3.49 -18.84
C SER A 63 -0.27 3.48 -18.83
N SER A 64 0.36 2.55 -18.10
CA SER A 64 1.81 2.43 -18.03
C SER A 64 2.45 2.04 -19.36
N LEU A 65 1.78 1.19 -20.16
CA LEU A 65 2.23 0.79 -21.49
C LEU A 65 2.17 1.96 -22.48
N LEU A 66 1.09 2.74 -22.45
CA LEU A 66 0.93 3.93 -23.30
C LEU A 66 1.90 5.05 -22.93
N THR A 67 2.33 5.12 -21.67
CA THR A 67 3.23 6.17 -21.14
C THR A 67 4.69 5.98 -21.55
N LYS A 68 5.12 4.75 -21.89
CA LYS A 68 6.53 4.43 -22.20
C LYS A 68 7.12 5.16 -23.42
N GLY A 69 6.30 5.82 -24.24
CA GLY A 69 6.72 6.45 -25.51
C GLY A 69 6.84 7.98 -25.53
N GLY A 70 6.67 8.69 -24.40
CA GLY A 70 6.81 10.16 -24.36
C GLY A 70 5.72 10.88 -23.57
N ALA A 71 5.46 10.45 -22.34
CA ALA A 71 4.34 10.96 -21.57
C ALA A 71 4.53 12.41 -21.07
N SER A 72 3.44 13.17 -21.11
CA SER A 72 3.32 14.47 -20.45
C SER A 72 3.47 14.31 -18.93
N ARG A 73 4.04 15.33 -18.26
CA ARG A 73 4.14 15.41 -16.79
C ARG A 73 2.80 15.20 -16.09
N GLU A 74 1.70 15.61 -16.72
CA GLU A 74 0.36 15.42 -16.17
C GLU A 74 -0.07 13.95 -16.18
N GLN A 75 0.23 13.20 -17.24
CA GLN A 75 -0.10 11.78 -17.35
C GLN A 75 0.61 10.96 -16.26
N GLU A 76 1.88 11.27 -15.99
CA GLU A 76 2.58 10.63 -14.87
C GLU A 76 1.96 10.95 -13.50
N ARG A 77 1.48 12.19 -13.31
CA ARG A 77 0.81 12.60 -12.07
C ARG A 77 -0.49 11.81 -11.87
N GLN A 78 -1.27 11.62 -12.92
CA GLN A 78 -2.49 10.83 -12.88
C GLN A 78 -2.20 9.34 -12.61
N LEU A 79 -1.16 8.78 -13.26
CA LEU A 79 -0.72 7.40 -13.00
C LEU A 79 -0.32 7.20 -11.53
N ARG A 80 0.42 8.14 -10.93
CA ARG A 80 0.77 8.08 -9.50
C ARG A 80 -0.46 8.11 -8.59
N LYS A 81 -1.48 8.90 -8.91
CA LYS A 81 -2.75 8.92 -8.17
C LYS A 81 -3.50 7.59 -8.29
N LEU A 82 -3.58 7.02 -9.49
CA LEU A 82 -4.20 5.71 -9.74
C LEU A 82 -3.49 4.60 -8.94
N ILE A 83 -2.15 4.58 -8.94
CA ILE A 83 -1.36 3.63 -8.14
C ILE A 83 -1.64 3.81 -6.64
N SER A 84 -1.68 5.05 -6.16
CA SER A 84 -2.01 5.34 -4.75
C SER A 84 -3.43 4.88 -4.39
N LEU A 85 -4.39 5.09 -5.29
CA LEU A 85 -5.77 4.63 -5.12
C LEU A 85 -5.83 3.10 -5.08
N ARG A 86 -5.12 2.42 -6.00
CA ARG A 86 -5.04 0.95 -6.04
C ARG A 86 -4.51 0.40 -4.73
N ASP A 87 -3.41 0.94 -4.23
CA ASP A 87 -2.79 0.46 -3.00
C ASP A 87 -3.69 0.71 -1.77
N TRP A 88 -4.37 1.85 -1.73
CA TRP A 88 -5.37 2.14 -0.69
C TRP A 88 -6.56 1.17 -0.76
N MET A 89 -7.11 0.94 -1.96
CA MET A 89 -8.20 0.00 -2.18
C MET A 89 -7.80 -1.43 -1.81
N MET A 90 -6.57 -1.83 -2.15
CA MET A 90 -6.03 -3.13 -1.78
C MET A 90 -6.02 -3.33 -0.26
N ALA A 91 -5.45 -2.34 0.45
CA ALA A 91 -5.22 -2.41 1.88
C ALA A 91 -6.51 -2.34 2.71
N ILE A 92 -7.46 -1.48 2.34
CA ILE A 92 -8.65 -1.18 3.15
C ILE A 92 -9.89 -1.94 2.69
N LEU A 93 -9.99 -2.27 1.40
CA LEU A 93 -11.18 -2.88 0.82
C LEU A 93 -10.90 -4.32 0.36
N ALA A 94 -10.14 -4.49 -0.71
CA ALA A 94 -10.09 -5.76 -1.46
C ALA A 94 -9.54 -6.92 -0.61
N PHE A 95 -8.41 -6.74 0.09
CA PHE A 95 -7.86 -7.80 0.92
C PHE A 95 -8.70 -8.09 2.18
N PRO A 96 -8.93 -7.12 3.09
CA PRO A 96 -9.60 -7.41 4.35
C PRO A 96 -11.05 -7.87 4.17
N VAL A 97 -11.80 -7.30 3.21
CA VAL A 97 -13.19 -7.73 2.94
C VAL A 97 -13.20 -9.11 2.28
N GLY A 98 -12.33 -9.35 1.29
CA GLY A 98 -12.26 -10.63 0.61
C GLY A 98 -11.88 -11.78 1.55
N ALA A 99 -10.87 -11.57 2.40
CA ALA A 99 -10.49 -12.54 3.42
C ALA A 99 -11.62 -12.76 4.45
N PHE A 100 -12.27 -11.68 4.88
CA PHE A 100 -13.39 -11.73 5.81
C PHE A 100 -14.57 -12.54 5.26
N VAL A 101 -15.02 -12.25 4.02
CA VAL A 101 -16.13 -12.96 3.36
C VAL A 101 -15.82 -14.45 3.23
N VAL A 102 -14.65 -14.79 2.69
CA VAL A 102 -14.23 -16.20 2.50
C VAL A 102 -14.20 -16.93 3.85
N PHE A 103 -13.52 -16.36 4.85
CA PHE A 103 -13.36 -17.00 6.14
C PHE A 103 -14.69 -17.18 6.88
N THR A 104 -15.49 -16.12 6.99
CA THR A 104 -16.76 -16.16 7.73
C THR A 104 -17.78 -17.06 7.03
N PHE A 105 -17.86 -17.00 5.70
CA PHE A 105 -18.75 -17.85 4.92
C PHE A 105 -18.43 -19.32 5.15
N TRP A 106 -17.20 -19.77 4.91
CA TRP A 106 -16.85 -21.19 5.03
C TRP A 106 -16.90 -21.68 6.48
N THR A 107 -16.54 -20.84 7.45
CA THR A 107 -16.66 -21.19 8.87
C THR A 107 -18.12 -21.47 9.24
N LEU A 108 -19.04 -20.56 8.90
CA LEU A 108 -20.46 -20.76 9.17
C LEU A 108 -21.06 -21.89 8.33
N TYR A 109 -20.66 -21.99 7.06
CA TYR A 109 -21.12 -23.02 6.14
C TYR A 109 -20.79 -24.44 6.65
N LEU A 110 -19.56 -24.63 7.16
CA LEU A 110 -19.10 -25.91 7.70
C LEU A 110 -19.72 -26.22 9.08
N TYR A 111 -20.01 -25.19 9.88
CA TYR A 111 -20.66 -25.36 11.18
C TYR A 111 -22.16 -25.70 11.05
N ASP A 112 -22.91 -24.83 10.38
CA ASP A 112 -24.30 -25.04 9.97
C ASP A 112 -24.60 -24.11 8.79
N ARG A 113 -24.63 -24.67 7.58
CA ARG A 113 -24.91 -23.91 6.36
C ARG A 113 -26.19 -23.10 6.41
N GLU A 114 -27.22 -23.51 7.14
CA GLU A 114 -28.49 -22.78 7.20
C GLU A 114 -28.35 -21.39 7.86
N LEU A 115 -27.23 -21.12 8.54
CA LEU A 115 -26.94 -19.82 9.16
C LEU A 115 -26.55 -18.73 8.17
N VAL A 116 -26.03 -19.10 7.00
CA VAL A 116 -25.48 -18.16 6.00
C VAL A 116 -25.92 -18.48 4.57
N TYR A 117 -26.17 -19.76 4.27
CA TYR A 117 -26.49 -20.28 2.95
C TYR A 117 -27.54 -21.43 3.03
N PRO A 118 -28.83 -21.07 3.16
CA PRO A 118 -29.92 -22.04 3.25
C PRO A 118 -29.98 -23.02 2.06
N LYS A 119 -30.47 -24.24 2.28
CA LYS A 119 -30.67 -25.27 1.21
C LYS A 119 -31.47 -24.78 0.02
N LEU A 120 -32.41 -23.87 0.24
CA LEU A 120 -33.18 -23.26 -0.85
C LEU A 120 -32.30 -22.58 -1.90
N LEU A 121 -31.11 -22.08 -1.54
CA LEU A 121 -30.23 -21.42 -2.50
C LEU A 121 -29.59 -22.39 -3.50
N ASP A 122 -29.53 -23.70 -3.22
CA ASP A 122 -28.98 -24.71 -4.13
C ASP A 122 -29.79 -24.85 -5.42
N SER A 123 -31.09 -24.52 -5.39
CA SER A 123 -31.93 -24.55 -6.60
C SER A 123 -31.68 -23.37 -7.54
N PHE A 124 -31.00 -22.33 -7.06
CA PHE A 124 -30.75 -21.11 -7.84
C PHE A 124 -29.27 -20.92 -8.16
N ILE A 125 -28.38 -21.17 -7.20
CA ILE A 125 -26.95 -20.87 -7.30
C ILE A 125 -26.19 -22.19 -7.54
N PRO A 126 -25.66 -22.42 -8.74
CA PRO A 126 -24.86 -23.62 -9.00
C PRO A 126 -23.55 -23.59 -8.20
N GLN A 127 -23.03 -24.77 -7.89
CA GLN A 127 -21.86 -24.92 -7.01
C GLN A 127 -20.62 -24.16 -7.51
N TRP A 128 -20.38 -24.12 -8.84
CA TRP A 128 -19.27 -23.36 -9.41
C TRP A 128 -19.38 -21.87 -9.10
N LEU A 129 -20.60 -21.31 -9.15
CA LEU A 129 -20.85 -19.91 -8.87
C LEU A 129 -20.68 -19.64 -7.38
N ASN A 130 -21.17 -20.54 -6.51
CA ASN A 130 -20.93 -20.45 -5.08
C ASN A 130 -19.43 -20.37 -4.74
N HIS A 131 -18.61 -21.25 -5.32
CA HIS A 131 -17.16 -21.18 -5.16
C HIS A 131 -16.53 -19.93 -5.80
N GLY A 132 -17.03 -19.49 -6.96
CA GLY A 132 -16.61 -18.23 -7.59
C GLY A 132 -16.89 -17.00 -6.71
N MET A 133 -17.97 -17.04 -5.93
CA MET A 133 -18.34 -15.94 -5.04
C MET A 133 -17.62 -15.99 -3.69
N HIS A 134 -17.38 -17.20 -3.15
CA HIS A 134 -16.93 -17.37 -1.76
C HIS A 134 -15.55 -18.03 -1.59
N THR A 135 -14.91 -18.49 -2.66
CA THR A 135 -13.58 -19.13 -2.58
C THR A 135 -12.54 -18.40 -3.39
N THR A 136 -12.82 -18.11 -4.67
CA THR A 136 -11.80 -17.62 -5.62
C THR A 136 -11.27 -16.23 -5.29
N VAL A 137 -12.00 -15.45 -4.49
CA VAL A 137 -11.59 -14.11 -4.05
C VAL A 137 -10.23 -14.13 -3.35
N LEU A 138 -10.04 -15.02 -2.37
CA LEU A 138 -8.81 -15.03 -1.57
C LEU A 138 -7.57 -15.47 -2.37
N PRO A 139 -7.60 -16.55 -3.18
CA PRO A 139 -6.50 -16.89 -4.07
C PRO A 139 -6.14 -15.76 -5.05
N PHE A 140 -7.13 -15.12 -5.68
CA PHE A 140 -6.87 -14.06 -6.65
C PHE A 140 -6.22 -12.84 -6.01
N ILE A 141 -6.68 -12.42 -4.84
CA ILE A 141 -6.10 -11.27 -4.15
C ILE A 141 -4.69 -11.57 -3.62
N ILE A 142 -4.42 -12.79 -3.13
CA ILE A 142 -3.08 -13.22 -2.72
C ILE A 142 -2.12 -13.27 -3.92
N ILE A 143 -2.58 -13.75 -5.08
CA ILE A 143 -1.80 -13.74 -6.31
C ILE A 143 -1.43 -12.31 -6.70
N GLU A 144 -2.36 -11.35 -6.61
CA GLU A 144 -2.04 -9.93 -6.85
C GLU A 144 -0.98 -9.42 -5.86
N MET A 145 -1.13 -9.67 -4.55
CA MET A 145 -0.11 -9.29 -3.54
C MET A 145 1.28 -9.87 -3.84
N ARG A 146 1.33 -11.08 -4.40
CA ARG A 146 2.58 -11.75 -4.78
C ARG A 146 3.21 -11.15 -6.02
N THR A 147 2.41 -10.65 -6.96
CA THR A 147 2.91 -10.07 -8.21
C THR A 147 3.20 -8.58 -8.10
N THR A 148 2.60 -7.89 -7.12
CA THR A 148 2.71 -6.44 -6.96
C THR A 148 2.89 -6.03 -5.52
N HIS A 149 3.89 -5.18 -5.28
CA HIS A 149 4.07 -4.55 -3.99
C HIS A 149 3.06 -3.41 -3.81
N HIS A 150 2.22 -3.53 -2.78
CA HIS A 150 1.25 -2.50 -2.42
C HIS A 150 1.73 -1.72 -1.20
N ARG A 151 1.61 -0.40 -1.25
CA ARG A 151 1.92 0.45 -0.09
C ARG A 151 0.71 0.57 0.82
N TYR A 152 0.78 -0.07 1.98
CA TYR A 152 -0.25 0.08 3.01
C TYR A 152 -0.19 1.50 3.62
N PRO A 153 -1.35 2.10 3.95
CA PRO A 153 -1.39 3.32 4.74
C PRO A 153 -0.86 3.07 6.15
N SER A 154 -0.72 4.11 6.98
CA SER A 154 -0.39 3.87 8.38
C SER A 154 -1.47 3.01 9.04
N ARG A 155 -1.05 2.09 9.91
CA ARG A 155 -1.93 1.11 10.56
C ARG A 155 -3.17 1.74 11.19
N SER A 156 -3.04 2.88 11.85
CA SER A 156 -4.16 3.62 12.45
C SER A 156 -5.20 4.06 11.42
N TRP A 157 -4.78 4.66 10.30
CA TRP A 157 -5.66 5.11 9.23
C TRP A 157 -6.27 3.94 8.46
N GLY A 158 -5.48 2.88 8.25
CA GLY A 158 -5.97 1.64 7.67
C GLY A 158 -7.08 1.00 8.51
N LEU A 159 -6.82 0.78 9.81
CA LEU A 159 -7.81 0.26 10.77
C LEU A 159 -9.03 1.16 10.86
N ALA A 160 -8.86 2.49 10.90
CA ALA A 160 -9.98 3.42 10.89
C ALA A 160 -10.84 3.24 9.63
N GLY A 161 -10.22 3.09 8.46
CA GLY A 161 -10.92 2.83 7.21
C GLY A 161 -11.71 1.52 7.23
N VAL A 162 -11.10 0.43 7.71
CA VAL A 162 -11.76 -0.88 7.78
C VAL A 162 -12.91 -0.88 8.81
N CYS A 163 -12.72 -0.21 9.94
CA CYS A 163 -13.77 0.01 10.95
C CYS A 163 -14.94 0.82 10.38
N CYS A 164 -14.66 1.92 9.66
CA CYS A 164 -15.70 2.72 9.02
C CYS A 164 -16.52 1.89 8.02
N LEU A 165 -15.87 1.05 7.22
CA LEU A 165 -16.55 0.12 6.32
C LEU A 165 -17.42 -0.88 7.09
N GLY A 166 -16.86 -1.51 8.12
CA GLY A 166 -17.58 -2.47 8.95
C GLY A 166 -18.80 -1.85 9.63
N ILE A 167 -18.69 -0.65 10.19
CA ILE A 167 -19.79 0.08 10.83
C ILE A 167 -20.84 0.42 9.77
N GLY A 168 -20.43 0.92 8.61
CA GLY A 168 -21.33 1.22 7.50
C GLY A 168 -22.15 0.00 7.08
N TYR A 169 -21.52 -1.17 6.98
CA TYR A 169 -22.22 -2.40 6.60
C TYR A 169 -23.13 -2.96 7.72
N ILE A 170 -22.74 -2.83 8.99
CA ILE A 170 -23.60 -3.18 10.13
C ILE A 170 -24.84 -2.27 10.13
N LEU A 171 -24.66 -0.95 9.97
CA LEU A 171 -25.76 0.00 9.89
C LEU A 171 -26.69 -0.32 8.72
N TRP A 172 -26.13 -0.66 7.56
CA TRP A 172 -26.92 -1.10 6.40
C TRP A 172 -27.73 -2.37 6.68
N THR A 173 -27.12 -3.37 7.33
CA THR A 173 -27.80 -4.62 7.70
C THR A 173 -28.95 -4.36 8.67
N CYS A 174 -28.72 -3.52 9.69
CA CYS A 174 -29.75 -3.09 10.62
C CYS A 174 -30.88 -2.33 9.92
N TRP A 175 -30.55 -1.42 9.00
CA TRP A 175 -31.52 -0.66 8.22
C TRP A 175 -32.41 -1.57 7.36
N VAL A 176 -31.82 -2.54 6.65
CA VAL A 176 -32.58 -3.52 5.86
C VAL A 176 -33.55 -4.30 6.74
N HIS A 177 -33.13 -4.74 7.93
CA HIS A 177 -34.02 -5.39 8.88
C HIS A 177 -35.14 -4.45 9.37
N GLN A 178 -34.85 -3.19 9.66
CA GLN A 178 -35.88 -2.22 10.07
C GLN A 178 -36.95 -2.02 9.00
N VAL A 179 -36.56 -2.00 7.71
CA VAL A 179 -37.49 -1.80 6.59
C VAL A 179 -38.28 -3.07 6.25
N THR A 180 -37.66 -4.25 6.34
CA THR A 180 -38.24 -5.51 5.84
C THR A 180 -38.77 -6.45 6.93
N GLY A 181 -38.35 -6.25 8.18
CA GLY A 181 -38.58 -7.18 9.28
C GLY A 181 -37.76 -8.46 9.20
N VAL A 182 -36.83 -8.60 8.24
CA VAL A 182 -36.05 -9.82 7.99
C VAL A 182 -34.56 -9.51 8.01
N TRP A 183 -33.78 -10.29 8.76
CA TRP A 183 -32.33 -10.15 8.74
C TRP A 183 -31.73 -10.64 7.43
N VAL A 184 -30.66 -9.96 6.99
CA VAL A 184 -29.90 -10.35 5.79
C VAL A 184 -29.33 -11.77 5.92
N TYR A 185 -28.89 -12.13 7.12
CA TYR A 185 -28.30 -13.43 7.42
C TYR A 185 -29.13 -14.17 8.46
N PRO A 186 -29.52 -15.45 8.22
CA PRO A 186 -30.30 -16.24 9.18
C PRO A 186 -29.68 -16.36 10.57
N VAL A 187 -28.34 -16.34 10.69
CA VAL A 187 -27.66 -16.33 11.99
C VAL A 187 -28.13 -15.20 12.92
N LEU A 188 -28.44 -14.02 12.38
CA LEU A 188 -28.88 -12.87 13.17
C LEU A 188 -30.31 -13.07 13.70
N GLU A 189 -31.17 -13.77 12.94
CA GLU A 189 -32.51 -14.13 13.39
C GLU A 189 -32.45 -15.07 14.59
N ARG A 190 -31.56 -16.06 14.54
CA ARG A 190 -31.47 -17.15 15.54
C ARG A 190 -30.84 -16.76 16.88
N ILE A 191 -30.24 -15.58 16.99
CA ILE A 191 -29.54 -15.15 18.21
C ILE A 191 -30.26 -13.99 18.90
N ALA A 192 -30.22 -13.98 20.24
CA ALA A 192 -30.84 -12.94 21.06
C ALA A 192 -30.21 -11.55 20.81
N PRO A 193 -30.93 -10.44 21.08
CA PRO A 193 -30.44 -9.08 20.79
C PRO A 193 -29.06 -8.77 21.40
N LEU A 194 -28.80 -9.18 22.65
CA LEU A 194 -27.49 -9.00 23.28
C LEU A 194 -26.39 -9.80 22.56
N ALA A 195 -26.69 -11.02 22.13
CA ALA A 195 -25.77 -11.85 21.37
C ALA A 195 -25.49 -11.25 19.98
N ARG A 196 -26.43 -10.52 19.36
CA ARG A 196 -26.19 -9.77 18.10
C ARG A 196 -25.13 -8.68 18.28
N VAL A 197 -25.18 -7.93 19.38
CA VAL A 197 -24.17 -6.90 19.67
C VAL A 197 -22.78 -7.53 19.81
N ILE A 198 -22.68 -8.65 20.54
CA ILE A 198 -21.44 -9.41 20.69
C ILE A 198 -20.97 -9.95 19.33
N PHE A 199 -21.88 -10.51 18.53
CA PHE A 199 -21.58 -11.02 17.19
C PHE A 199 -21.02 -9.92 16.27
N PHE A 200 -21.68 -8.76 16.19
CA PHE A 200 -21.18 -7.62 15.41
C PHE A 200 -19.83 -7.12 15.91
N SER A 201 -19.63 -7.08 17.23
CA SER A 201 -18.35 -6.69 17.82
C SER A 201 -17.24 -7.68 17.46
N ALA A 202 -17.52 -8.98 17.50
CA ALA A 202 -16.58 -10.03 17.09
C ALA A 202 -16.24 -9.94 15.60
N MET A 203 -17.23 -9.70 14.72
CA MET A 203 -17.00 -9.49 13.29
C MET A 203 -16.15 -8.23 13.02
N MET A 204 -16.35 -7.16 13.80
CA MET A 204 -15.52 -5.95 13.73
C MET A 204 -14.06 -6.22 14.09
N VAL A 205 -13.83 -6.96 15.18
CA VAL A 205 -12.46 -7.36 15.56
C VAL A 205 -11.84 -8.24 14.47
N LEU A 206 -12.62 -9.18 13.91
CA LEU A 206 -12.14 -10.09 12.88
C LEU A 206 -11.70 -9.37 11.60
N ILE A 207 -12.45 -8.37 11.12
CA ILE A 207 -12.04 -7.62 9.92
C ILE A 207 -10.78 -6.77 10.18
N CYS A 208 -10.61 -6.24 11.41
CA CYS A 208 -9.38 -5.57 11.82
C CYS A 208 -8.18 -6.54 11.86
N VAL A 209 -8.39 -7.78 12.31
CA VAL A 209 -7.36 -8.82 12.25
C VAL A 209 -6.96 -9.08 10.80
N PHE A 210 -7.92 -9.20 9.87
CA PHE A 210 -7.60 -9.38 8.45
C PHE A 210 -6.84 -8.20 7.84
N TYR A 211 -7.12 -6.96 8.24
CA TYR A 211 -6.30 -5.82 7.83
C TYR A 211 -4.83 -6.01 8.25
N VAL A 212 -4.58 -6.32 9.53
CA VAL A 212 -3.23 -6.51 10.06
C VAL A 212 -2.54 -7.70 9.40
N LEU A 213 -3.26 -8.79 9.17
CA LEU A 213 -2.74 -9.95 8.44
C LEU A 213 -2.33 -9.57 7.02
N GLY A 214 -3.13 -8.76 6.32
CA GLY A 214 -2.80 -8.27 4.98
C GLY A 214 -1.54 -7.43 4.97
N GLU A 215 -1.40 -6.52 5.93
CA GLU A 215 -0.20 -5.69 6.10
C GLU A 215 1.05 -6.58 6.32
N ILE A 216 0.97 -7.54 7.25
CA ILE A 216 2.07 -8.48 7.55
C ILE A 216 2.40 -9.34 6.34
N LEU A 217 1.40 -9.90 5.65
CA LEU A 217 1.58 -10.73 4.47
C LEU A 217 2.27 -9.94 3.35
N ASN A 218 1.83 -8.71 3.08
CA ASN A 218 2.44 -7.85 2.09
C ASN A 218 3.91 -7.55 2.42
N SER A 219 4.20 -7.16 3.66
CA SER A 219 5.58 -6.95 4.12
C SER A 219 6.43 -8.22 4.00
N TYR A 220 5.93 -9.37 4.44
CA TYR A 220 6.66 -10.64 4.37
C TYR A 220 7.01 -11.03 2.93
N ILE A 221 6.09 -10.83 1.98
CA ILE A 221 6.31 -11.13 0.56
C ILE A 221 7.44 -10.26 -0.03
N TRP A 222 7.53 -8.99 0.38
CA TRP A 222 8.37 -7.98 -0.27
C TRP A 222 9.63 -7.55 0.52
N ASP A 223 9.70 -7.75 1.83
CA ASP A 223 10.89 -7.41 2.64
C ASP A 223 12.00 -8.47 2.51
N HIS A 224 11.65 -9.74 2.31
CA HIS A 224 12.62 -10.80 2.04
C HIS A 224 13.26 -10.72 0.65
N SER A 225 12.63 -10.03 -0.32
CA SER A 225 13.21 -9.84 -1.66
C SER A 225 14.27 -8.73 -1.71
N HIS A 226 14.22 -7.77 -0.77
CA HIS A 226 15.20 -6.69 -0.68
C HIS A 226 16.48 -7.08 0.08
N THR A 227 16.37 -7.91 1.11
CA THR A 227 17.53 -8.38 1.90
C THR A 227 18.48 -9.25 1.07
N GLY A 228 17.97 -10.14 0.21
CA GLY A 228 18.82 -10.96 -0.68
C GLY A 228 19.57 -10.13 -1.73
N THR A 229 18.93 -9.10 -2.27
CA THR A 229 19.49 -8.24 -3.33
C THR A 229 20.52 -7.25 -2.79
N GLN A 230 20.25 -6.66 -1.62
CA GLN A 230 21.20 -5.77 -0.94
C GLN A 230 22.43 -6.53 -0.44
N HIS A 231 22.27 -7.75 0.09
CA HIS A 231 23.41 -8.55 0.55
C HIS A 231 24.30 -9.03 -0.61
N MET A 232 23.73 -9.27 -1.80
CA MET A 232 24.51 -9.53 -3.02
C MET A 232 25.19 -8.29 -3.58
N GLN A 233 24.53 -7.13 -3.59
CA GLN A 233 25.14 -5.87 -4.02
C GLN A 233 26.26 -5.44 -3.08
N GLN A 234 26.05 -5.52 -1.75
CA GLN A 234 27.07 -5.24 -0.75
C GLN A 234 28.26 -6.21 -0.85
N LYS A 235 28.02 -7.51 -1.10
CA LYS A 235 29.09 -8.49 -1.39
C LYS A 235 29.83 -8.19 -2.69
N LYS A 236 29.14 -7.74 -3.75
CA LYS A 236 29.78 -7.30 -5.02
C LYS A 236 30.63 -6.06 -4.80
N THR A 237 30.12 -5.05 -4.09
CA THR A 237 30.86 -3.82 -3.76
C THR A 237 32.06 -4.11 -2.87
N LEU A 238 31.93 -4.98 -1.85
CA LEU A 238 33.07 -5.44 -1.03
C LEU A 238 34.11 -6.22 -1.85
N ARG A 239 33.70 -7.12 -2.75
CA ARG A 239 34.63 -7.82 -3.65
C ARG A 239 35.36 -6.87 -4.60
N LEU A 240 34.64 -5.92 -5.19
CA LEU A 240 35.19 -4.89 -6.08
C LEU A 240 36.11 -3.90 -5.36
N ASN A 241 35.97 -3.71 -4.05
CA ASN A 241 36.87 -2.86 -3.26
C ASN A 241 38.11 -3.61 -2.73
N ILE A 242 38.00 -4.92 -2.52
CA ILE A 242 39.13 -5.79 -2.13
C ILE A 242 40.07 -6.07 -3.32
N GLN A 243 39.53 -6.21 -4.53
CA GLN A 243 40.30 -6.50 -5.74
C GLN A 243 41.38 -5.45 -6.06
N PRO A 244 41.10 -4.12 -6.07
CA PRO A 244 42.12 -3.11 -6.29
C PRO A 244 43.11 -3.03 -5.12
N ARG A 245 42.67 -3.17 -3.86
CA ARG A 245 43.58 -3.17 -2.70
C ARG A 245 44.64 -4.27 -2.76
N LYS A 246 44.27 -5.48 -3.20
CA LYS A 246 45.25 -6.57 -3.38
C LYS A 246 46.26 -6.27 -4.49
N VAL A 247 45.81 -5.66 -5.59
CA VAL A 247 46.69 -5.27 -6.71
C VAL A 247 47.65 -4.15 -6.30
N TYR A 248 47.18 -3.11 -5.59
CA TYR A 248 48.05 -2.04 -5.07
C TYR A 248 49.09 -2.55 -4.08
N MET A 249 48.70 -3.45 -3.17
CA MET A 249 49.61 -3.99 -2.16
C MET A 249 50.64 -4.97 -2.77
N GLN A 250 50.30 -5.62 -3.88
CA GLN A 250 51.21 -6.48 -4.63
C GLN A 250 52.18 -5.64 -5.47
N LEU A 251 51.73 -4.55 -6.11
CA LEU A 251 52.60 -3.61 -6.81
C LEU A 251 53.59 -2.91 -5.86
N TYR A 252 53.16 -2.49 -4.66
CA TYR A 252 54.06 -1.89 -3.67
C TYR A 252 55.19 -2.85 -3.25
N LYS A 253 54.88 -4.14 -3.09
CA LYS A 253 55.88 -5.17 -2.75
C LYS A 253 56.81 -5.52 -3.91
N THR A 254 56.40 -5.32 -5.16
CA THR A 254 57.21 -5.61 -6.35
C THR A 254 58.09 -4.43 -6.79
N PHE A 255 57.68 -3.19 -6.49
CA PHE A 255 58.37 -1.97 -6.96
C PHE A 255 59.19 -1.22 -5.90
N SER A 256 59.34 -1.74 -4.68
CA SER A 256 60.23 -1.14 -3.68
C SER A 256 61.45 -2.01 -3.39
N PRO A 257 62.57 -1.85 -4.12
CA PRO A 257 63.89 -2.18 -3.63
C PRO A 257 64.51 -0.89 -3.10
N ILE A 258 64.12 -0.46 -1.89
CA ILE A 258 64.87 0.60 -1.19
C ILE A 258 65.25 0.01 0.16
N SER A 259 66.56 -0.16 0.33
CA SER A 259 67.22 -0.61 1.54
C SER A 259 66.86 0.27 2.73
N ASP A 260 66.73 -0.35 3.91
CA ASP A 260 66.37 0.24 5.21
C ASP A 260 67.39 1.25 5.78
N ALA A 261 67.86 2.24 5.00
CA ALA A 261 68.90 3.18 5.44
C ALA A 261 68.62 4.68 5.19
N GLU A 262 67.51 5.10 4.56
CA GLU A 262 67.25 6.52 4.26
C GLU A 262 65.82 6.98 4.55
N VAL A 263 65.30 6.73 5.76
CA VAL A 263 64.03 7.33 6.24
C VAL A 263 64.22 8.12 7.54
N VAL A 264 65.33 8.89 7.65
CA VAL A 264 65.58 9.78 8.81
C VAL A 264 65.82 11.25 8.39
N TYR A 265 65.45 11.65 7.16
CA TYR A 265 65.61 13.06 6.71
C TYR A 265 64.31 13.81 6.38
N PHE A 266 63.14 13.29 6.74
CA PHE A 266 61.86 13.99 6.54
C PHE A 266 61.05 14.23 7.82
N LEU A 267 61.70 14.25 8.99
CA LEU A 267 61.08 14.65 10.25
C LEU A 267 61.98 15.66 10.98
N HIS A 268 61.73 16.96 10.70
CA HIS A 268 62.24 18.18 11.35
C HIS A 268 63.71 18.60 11.13
N PRO A 269 63.92 19.88 10.73
CA PRO A 269 64.59 20.80 11.66
C PRO A 269 63.99 22.22 11.68
N GLU A 270 64.02 22.83 12.87
CA GLU A 270 63.67 24.23 13.14
C GLU A 270 64.96 25.06 13.38
N LYS A 271 64.92 26.34 12.99
CA LYS A 271 65.69 27.52 13.47
C LYS A 271 66.81 28.15 12.60
N SER A 272 66.61 29.47 12.39
CA SER A 272 67.57 30.59 12.25
C SER A 272 68.35 30.67 10.91
N GLN A 273 68.60 31.80 10.23
CA GLN A 273 68.67 33.25 10.50
C GLN A 273 68.73 33.95 9.11
N ASN A 274 67.98 35.04 8.83
CA ASN A 274 68.42 36.45 8.78
C ASN A 274 67.15 37.29 8.44
N ALA A 275 66.66 38.26 9.23
CA ALA A 275 67.21 39.61 9.51
C ALA A 275 67.43 40.39 8.18
N GLU A 276 66.79 41.51 7.82
CA GLU A 276 66.34 42.71 8.53
C GLU A 276 65.35 43.52 7.64
N SER A 277 64.28 44.07 8.24
CA SER A 277 63.80 45.43 7.97
C SER A 277 62.81 45.82 9.06
N VAL A 278 63.32 46.67 9.95
CA VAL A 278 62.70 47.27 11.13
C VAL A 278 61.84 48.46 10.71
N GLY A 279 60.70 48.71 11.36
CA GLY A 279 60.04 50.01 11.22
C GLY A 279 58.62 50.18 11.78
N HIS A 280 58.48 50.03 13.09
CA HIS A 280 57.63 50.83 13.99
C HIS A 280 56.51 51.76 13.43
N MET A 281 55.36 51.67 14.13
CA MET A 281 54.55 52.80 14.64
C MET A 281 53.27 53.24 13.87
N LEU A 282 52.29 53.67 14.69
CA LEU A 282 51.08 54.48 14.42
C LEU A 282 49.76 53.69 14.28
N THR A 283 49.04 53.46 15.40
CA THR A 283 48.03 54.34 16.03
C THR A 283 46.69 54.42 15.28
N ASN A 284 45.66 53.90 15.95
CA ASN A 284 44.42 54.60 16.32
C ASN A 284 43.67 55.43 15.26
N ARG A 285 42.44 55.01 14.92
CA ARG A 285 41.23 55.84 14.72
C ARG A 285 40.06 54.89 14.48
N ASP A 286 39.22 54.66 15.48
CA ASP A 286 38.05 55.48 15.86
C ASP A 286 36.89 55.42 14.86
N THR A 287 35.74 55.02 15.44
CA THR A 287 34.36 55.51 15.23
C THR A 287 33.74 55.34 13.83
N HIS A 288 32.58 54.68 13.67
CA HIS A 288 31.31 55.14 14.24
C HIS A 288 30.27 53.98 14.34
N LYS A 289 29.73 53.78 15.55
CA LYS A 289 28.36 53.29 15.82
C LYS A 289 27.37 54.30 15.23
N GLN A 290 26.15 54.00 14.78
CA GLN A 290 24.93 53.66 15.54
C GLN A 290 23.77 53.87 14.51
N THR A 291 22.89 52.91 14.21
CA THR A 291 21.66 52.51 14.94
C THR A 291 20.41 53.38 14.67
N LEU A 292 19.27 52.67 14.55
CA LEU A 292 17.84 53.04 14.60
C LEU A 292 17.22 53.54 13.26
N SER A 293 16.29 52.83 12.60
CA SER A 293 14.99 52.22 12.98
C SER A 293 13.84 53.22 13.16
N LEU A 294 12.67 52.79 12.66
CA LEU A 294 11.29 53.30 12.79
C LEU A 294 10.78 54.04 11.54
N SER A 295 9.90 53.42 10.76
CA SER A 295 8.43 53.35 10.97
C SER A 295 7.76 54.72 10.77
N LEU A 296 6.92 54.82 9.73
CA LEU A 296 5.53 55.30 9.79
C LEU A 296 4.98 55.51 8.36
N SER A 297 3.95 54.74 8.00
CA SER A 297 2.84 55.23 7.17
C SER A 297 2.07 56.29 7.99
N PRO A 298 1.30 57.24 7.40
CA PRO A 298 -0.03 56.89 6.85
C PRO A 298 -0.64 57.85 5.78
N LEU A 299 -1.82 57.45 5.24
CA LEU A 299 -2.97 58.27 4.75
C LEU A 299 -2.75 59.21 3.52
N SER A 300 -3.68 59.47 2.59
CA SER A 300 -5.11 59.15 2.38
C SER A 300 -5.63 59.77 1.05
N ALA A 301 -6.77 59.25 0.55
CA ALA A 301 -7.80 59.89 -0.29
C ALA A 301 -7.47 60.15 -1.79
N GLN A 302 -8.35 60.08 -2.79
CA GLN A 302 -9.83 60.12 -2.90
C GLN A 302 -10.17 59.65 -4.36
N GLN A 303 -11.04 58.67 -4.62
CA GLN A 303 -12.50 58.75 -4.91
C GLN A 303 -12.90 59.23 -6.35
N VAL A 304 -13.99 58.60 -6.86
CA VAL A 304 -14.87 58.95 -8.02
C VAL A 304 -14.40 58.42 -9.39
N GLY A 305 -15.19 57.74 -10.24
CA GLY A 305 -16.60 57.34 -10.23
C GLY A 305 -17.06 56.92 -11.65
N ARG A 306 -18.12 56.11 -11.70
CA ARG A 306 -18.86 55.51 -12.84
C ARG A 306 -18.29 54.24 -13.47
#